data_AF-A0A7X1DD93-F1
#
_entry.id   AF-A0A7X1DD93-F1
#
_cell.length_a   1.000
_cell.length_b   1.000
_cell.length_c   1.000
_cell.angle_alpha   90.00
_cell.angle_beta   90.00
_cell.angle_gamma   90.00
#
_symmetry.space_group_name_H-M   'P 1'
#
loop_
_entity.id
_entity.type
_entity.pdbx_description
1 polymer ?
#
loop_
_entity_poly.entity_id
_entity_poly.type
_entity_poly.pdbx_seq_one_letter_code
_entity_poly.pdbx_strand_id
1 'polypeptide(L)'
;MSTKLIQFIQSACIIFTASIVTMICSYIATGESEIVAIRDIFIMLGFSIITTLVQQLLFTHSIKTKFAFYSRLIVFFLFIGVAILGLGWLLNWYHTLAGFMIIFGFICVTFLVMHIFFSFRDAKFSNEINQKLAEMRERETK
;
A
#
# COMPACT_ATOMS: atom_id res chain seq x y z
N MET A 1 -15.89 0.98 -18.25
CA MET A 1 -14.64 0.20 -18.33
C MET A 1 -13.41 1.03 -17.94
N SER A 2 -13.30 2.27 -18.43
CA SER A 2 -12.18 3.20 -18.14
C SER A 2 -11.85 3.39 -16.65
N THR A 3 -12.84 3.55 -15.76
CA THR A 3 -12.59 3.87 -14.34
C THR A 3 -11.86 2.77 -13.56
N LYS A 4 -12.17 1.49 -13.80
CA LYS A 4 -11.49 0.36 -13.14
C LYS A 4 -10.04 0.22 -13.60
N LEU A 5 -9.80 0.49 -14.88
CA LEU A 5 -8.47 0.43 -15.47
C LEU A 5 -7.58 1.60 -14.98
N ILE A 6 -8.15 2.80 -14.85
CA ILE A 6 -7.48 3.95 -14.23
C ILE A 6 -7.10 3.66 -12.77
N GLN A 7 -8.03 3.09 -11.98
CA GLN A 7 -7.75 2.73 -10.57
C GLN A 7 -6.68 1.63 -10.45
N PHE A 8 -6.65 0.68 -11.39
CA PHE A 8 -5.59 -0.33 -11.47
C PHE A 8 -4.23 0.31 -11.72
N ILE A 9 -4.12 1.14 -12.77
CA ILE A 9 -2.87 1.82 -13.12
C ILE A 9 -2.39 2.70 -11.96
N GLN A 10 -3.29 3.45 -11.33
CA GLN A 10 -2.96 4.28 -10.17
C GLN A 10 -2.38 3.43 -9.02
N SER A 11 -2.99 2.28 -8.73
CA SER A 11 -2.52 1.40 -7.66
C SER A 11 -1.15 0.80 -7.98
N ALA A 12 -0.93 0.39 -9.23
CA ALA A 12 0.37 -0.09 -9.71
C ALA A 12 1.45 1.00 -9.61
N CYS A 13 1.15 2.24 -10.02
CA CYS A 13 2.07 3.37 -9.89
C CYS A 13 2.41 3.71 -8.44
N ILE A 14 1.44 3.61 -7.52
CA ILE A 14 1.68 3.85 -6.09
C ILE A 14 2.63 2.80 -5.52
N ILE A 15 2.39 1.51 -5.80
CA ILE A 15 3.25 0.42 -5.33
C ILE A 15 4.66 0.54 -5.93
N PHE A 16 4.76 0.90 -7.20
CA PHE A 16 6.03 1.12 -7.88
C PHE A 16 6.82 2.27 -7.25
N THR A 17 6.16 3.40 -7.00
CA THR A 17 6.77 4.56 -6.35
C THR A 17 7.23 4.23 -4.94
N ALA A 18 6.41 3.51 -4.16
CA ALA A 18 6.79 3.05 -2.81
C ALA A 18 8.02 2.13 -2.85
N SER A 19 8.13 1.26 -3.85
CA SER A 19 9.27 0.36 -4.03
C SER A 19 10.55 1.14 -4.32
N ILE A 20 10.50 2.14 -5.21
CA ILE A 20 11.65 3.02 -5.49
C ILE A 20 12.08 3.79 -4.25
N VAL A 21 11.12 4.37 -3.50
CA VAL A 21 11.45 5.09 -2.27
C VAL A 21 12.10 4.16 -1.24
N THR A 22 11.57 2.95 -1.08
CA THR A 22 12.13 1.95 -0.16
C THR A 22 13.55 1.57 -0.54
N MET A 23 13.81 1.37 -1.84
CA MET A 23 15.16 1.11 -2.35
C MET A 23 16.12 2.27 -2.04
N ILE A 24 15.72 3.51 -2.31
CA ILE A 24 16.54 4.71 -2.00
C ILE A 24 16.83 4.80 -0.50
N CYS A 25 15.81 4.64 0.34
CA CYS A 25 15.97 4.65 1.79
C CYS A 25 16.89 3.51 2.27
N SER A 26 16.81 2.33 1.64
CA SER A 26 17.70 1.21 1.92
C SER A 26 19.15 1.59 1.64
N TYR A 27 19.45 2.14 0.45
CA TYR A 27 20.81 2.56 0.09
C TYR A 27 21.36 3.65 1.00
N ILE A 28 20.54 4.63 1.39
CA ILE A 28 20.95 5.66 2.35
C ILE A 28 21.28 5.03 3.71
N ALA A 29 20.48 4.07 4.16
CA ALA A 29 20.65 3.43 5.47
C ALA A 29 21.82 2.44 5.51
N THR A 30 22.10 1.73 4.41
CA THR A 30 23.23 0.78 4.31
C THR A 30 24.54 1.47 3.91
N GLY A 31 24.48 2.67 3.35
CA GLY A 31 25.65 3.40 2.84
C GLY A 31 26.21 2.82 1.55
N GLU A 32 25.49 1.89 0.91
CA GLU A 32 25.88 1.28 -0.36
C GLU A 32 25.35 2.11 -1.53
N SER A 33 26.26 2.63 -2.36
CA SER A 33 25.91 3.31 -3.61
C SER A 33 26.12 2.36 -4.78
N GLU A 34 25.12 1.52 -5.07
CA GLU A 34 25.16 0.70 -6.29
C GLU A 34 24.49 1.40 -7.47
N ILE A 35 25.03 1.14 -8.67
CA ILE A 35 24.42 1.55 -9.93
C ILE A 35 23.19 0.65 -10.13
N VAL A 36 21.99 1.23 -10.00
CA VAL A 36 20.75 0.49 -10.23
C VAL A 36 20.66 0.09 -11.69
N ALA A 37 20.65 -1.21 -11.97
CA ALA A 37 20.48 -1.70 -13.33
C ALA A 37 19.04 -1.47 -13.81
N ILE A 38 18.88 -1.11 -15.09
CA ILE A 38 17.56 -0.95 -15.72
C ILE A 38 16.69 -2.22 -15.54
N ARG A 39 17.32 -3.40 -15.53
CA ARG A 39 16.66 -4.68 -15.24
C ARG A 39 15.90 -4.65 -13.92
N ASP A 40 16.50 -4.08 -12.88
CA ASP A 40 15.93 -4.11 -11.53
C ASP A 40 14.70 -3.18 -11.44
N ILE A 41 14.71 -2.09 -12.23
CA ILE A 41 13.54 -1.22 -12.45
C ILE A 41 12.39 -1.98 -13.12
N PHE A 42 12.67 -2.78 -14.15
CA PHE A 42 11.65 -3.61 -14.79
C PHE A 42 11.10 -4.71 -13.86
N ILE A 43 11.95 -5.29 -13.01
CA ILE A 43 11.53 -6.26 -11.99
C ILE A 43 10.59 -5.59 -10.98
N MET A 44 10.94 -4.40 -10.47
CA MET A 44 10.07 -3.62 -9.58
C MET A 44 8.74 -3.25 -10.25
N LEU A 45 8.74 -2.92 -11.54
CA LEU A 45 7.52 -2.63 -12.29
C LEU A 45 6.61 -3.86 -12.41
N GLY A 46 7.16 -5.00 -12.84
CA GLY A 46 6.42 -6.25 -12.95
C GLY A 46 5.84 -6.68 -11.59
N PHE A 47 6.64 -6.54 -10.54
CA PHE A 47 6.22 -6.80 -9.17
C PHE A 47 5.05 -5.90 -8.72
N SER A 48 5.07 -4.63 -9.09
CA SER A 48 4.00 -3.69 -8.76
C SER A 48 2.68 -4.05 -9.43
N ILE A 49 2.74 -4.54 -10.68
CA ILE A 49 1.57 -5.03 -11.41
C ILE A 49 0.98 -6.28 -10.74
N ILE A 50 1.83 -7.26 -10.39
CA ILE A 50 1.40 -8.49 -9.70
C ILE A 50 0.77 -8.16 -8.35
N THR A 51 1.41 -7.31 -7.57
CA THR A 51 0.91 -6.89 -6.26
C THR A 51 -0.44 -6.18 -6.36
N THR A 52 -0.63 -5.36 -7.41
CA THR A 52 -1.92 -4.72 -7.69
C THR A 52 -3.01 -5.72 -8.05
N LEU A 53 -2.68 -6.76 -8.83
CA LEU A 53 -3.63 -7.84 -9.14
C LEU A 53 -4.08 -8.58 -7.87
N VAL A 54 -3.13 -8.90 -6.99
CA VAL A 54 -3.41 -9.55 -5.70
C VAL A 54 -4.25 -8.64 -4.80
N GLN A 55 -3.94 -7.35 -4.74
CA GLN A 55 -4.74 -6.36 -4.01
C GLN A 55 -6.18 -6.34 -4.52
N GLN A 56 -6.39 -6.25 -5.84
CA GLN A 56 -7.73 -6.26 -6.39
C GLN A 56 -8.46 -7.56 -6.08
N LEU A 57 -7.80 -8.72 -6.19
CA LEU A 57 -8.41 -10.00 -5.89
C LEU A 57 -8.87 -10.10 -4.43
N LEU A 58 -8.08 -9.60 -3.48
CA LEU A 58 -8.42 -9.57 -2.06
C LEU A 58 -9.54 -8.57 -1.72
N PHE A 59 -9.60 -7.43 -2.41
CA PHE A 59 -10.51 -6.32 -2.09
C PHE A 59 -11.65 -6.12 -3.11
N THR A 60 -11.89 -7.04 -4.05
CA THR A 60 -12.94 -6.93 -5.08
C THR A 60 -14.36 -6.93 -4.50
N HIS A 61 -14.60 -7.63 -3.40
CA HIS A 61 -15.93 -7.75 -2.80
C HIS A 61 -16.13 -6.82 -1.61
N SER A 62 -17.24 -6.07 -1.64
CA SER A 62 -17.77 -5.28 -0.51
C SER A 62 -17.82 -6.14 0.76
N ILE A 63 -17.12 -5.67 1.80
CA ILE A 63 -16.99 -6.38 3.05
C ILE A 63 -18.10 -5.91 3.99
N LYS A 64 -18.96 -6.85 4.39
CA LYS A 64 -20.10 -6.55 5.28
C LYS A 64 -19.70 -6.40 6.76
N THR A 65 -18.53 -6.89 7.17
CA THR A 65 -18.11 -6.97 8.58
C THR A 65 -16.70 -6.41 8.82
N LYS A 66 -16.54 -5.59 9.87
CA LYS A 66 -15.26 -4.97 10.25
C LYS A 66 -14.14 -6.00 10.45
N PHE A 67 -14.45 -7.17 11.03
CA PHE A 67 -13.47 -8.24 11.25
C PHE A 67 -12.88 -8.80 9.95
N ALA A 68 -13.72 -9.02 8.93
CA ALA A 68 -13.26 -9.52 7.63
C ALA A 68 -12.38 -8.49 6.88
N PHE A 69 -12.60 -7.19 7.13
CA PHE A 69 -11.74 -6.13 6.59
C PHE A 69 -10.34 -6.17 7.23
N TYR A 70 -10.27 -6.21 8.57
CA TYR A 70 -8.98 -6.31 9.28
C TYR A 70 -8.21 -7.58 8.93
N SER A 71 -8.89 -8.72 8.85
CA SER A 71 -8.27 -9.99 8.45
C SER A 71 -7.64 -9.90 7.05
N ARG A 72 -8.36 -9.36 6.05
CA ARG A 72 -7.81 -9.16 4.70
C ARG A 72 -6.68 -8.15 4.67
N LEU A 73 -6.76 -7.09 5.48
CA LEU A 73 -5.69 -6.10 5.61
C LEU A 73 -4.39 -6.74 6.16
N ILE A 74 -4.50 -7.59 7.18
CA ILE A 74 -3.35 -8.32 7.73
C ILE A 74 -2.77 -9.29 6.68
N VAL A 75 -3.62 -10.03 5.96
CA VAL A 75 -3.15 -10.92 4.89
C VAL A 75 -2.43 -10.14 3.79
N PHE A 76 -2.95 -8.98 3.41
CA PHE A 76 -2.32 -8.12 2.42
C PHE A 76 -0.99 -7.52 2.92
N PHE A 77 -0.92 -7.14 4.20
CA PHE A 77 0.31 -6.70 4.85
C PHE A 77 1.39 -7.77 4.81
N LEU A 78 1.04 -9.00 5.21
CA LEU A 78 1.98 -10.14 5.17
C LEU A 78 2.43 -10.43 3.74
N PHE A 79 1.50 -10.40 2.77
CA PHE A 79 1.83 -10.58 1.36
C PHE A 79 2.83 -9.53 0.87
N ILE A 80 2.54 -8.24 1.06
CA ILE A 80 3.46 -7.16 0.67
C ILE A 80 4.80 -7.27 1.41
N GLY A 81 4.76 -7.56 2.72
CA GLY A 81 5.97 -7.68 3.53
C GLY A 81 6.90 -8.76 3.00
N VAL A 82 6.39 -9.98 2.80
CA VAL A 82 7.17 -11.09 2.22
C VAL A 82 7.67 -10.73 0.82
N ALA A 83 6.83 -10.07 0.04
CA ALA A 83 7.11 -9.83 -1.36
C ALA A 83 8.18 -8.71 -1.54
N ILE A 84 8.13 -7.61 -0.76
CA ILE A 84 9.17 -6.56 -0.76
C ILE A 84 10.47 -7.08 -0.15
N LEU A 85 10.41 -7.81 0.97
CA LEU A 85 11.61 -8.40 1.58
C LEU A 85 12.27 -9.41 0.65
N GLY A 86 11.47 -10.24 -0.03
CA GLY A 86 11.94 -11.16 -1.06
C GLY A 86 12.57 -10.44 -2.24
N LEU A 87 11.99 -9.32 -2.68
CA LEU A 87 12.56 -8.48 -3.74
C LEU A 87 13.90 -7.87 -3.30
N GLY A 88 13.96 -7.37 -2.07
CA GLY A 88 15.19 -6.81 -1.51
C GLY A 88 16.28 -7.84 -1.32
N TRP A 89 15.92 -9.10 -1.04
CA TRP A 89 16.91 -10.19 -1.03
C TRP A 89 17.36 -10.55 -2.45
N LEU A 90 16.44 -10.65 -3.42
CA LEU A 90 16.74 -10.96 -4.82
C LEU A 90 17.62 -9.89 -5.49
N LEU A 91 17.41 -8.62 -5.12
CA LEU A 91 18.12 -7.45 -5.65
C LEU A 91 19.26 -6.99 -4.75
N ASN A 92 19.67 -7.78 -3.76
CA ASN A 92 20.78 -7.49 -2.85
C ASN A 92 20.69 -6.14 -2.11
N TRP A 93 19.47 -5.69 -1.76
CA TRP A 93 19.28 -4.46 -0.98
C TRP A 93 19.80 -4.57 0.46
N TYR A 94 19.96 -5.80 0.96
CA TYR A 94 20.50 -6.07 2.28
C TYR A 94 21.16 -7.46 2.32
N HIS A 95 22.28 -7.53 3.03
CA HIS A 95 22.99 -8.79 3.31
C HIS A 95 23.07 -9.10 4.81
N THR A 96 22.72 -8.14 5.66
CA THR A 96 22.78 -8.26 7.11
C THR A 96 21.39 -8.29 7.72
N LEU A 97 21.27 -8.92 8.89
CA LEU A 97 20.03 -8.96 9.66
C LEU A 97 19.57 -7.55 10.08
N ALA A 98 20.52 -6.62 10.26
CA ALA A 98 20.23 -5.21 10.51
C ALA A 98 19.55 -4.53 9.30
N GLY A 99 20.06 -4.73 8.08
CA GLY A 99 19.43 -4.21 6.86
C GLY A 99 18.02 -4.76 6.64
N PHE A 100 17.83 -6.07 6.89
CA PHE A 100 16.51 -6.70 6.88
C PHE A 100 15.54 -6.01 7.86
N MET A 101 15.96 -5.79 9.10
CA MET A 101 15.10 -5.15 10.12
C MET A 101 14.77 -3.70 9.78
N ILE A 102 15.70 -2.96 9.18
CA ILE A 102 15.47 -1.58 8.73
C ILE A 102 14.38 -1.55 7.66
N ILE A 103 14.49 -2.37 6.62
CA ILE A 103 13.50 -2.42 5.53
C ILE A 103 12.15 -2.90 6.06
N PHE A 104 12.13 -3.93 6.92
CA PHE A 104 10.90 -4.38 7.56
C PHE A 104 10.24 -3.26 8.39
N GLY A 105 11.04 -2.51 9.15
CA GLY A 105 10.58 -1.34 9.89
C GLY A 105 9.95 -0.29 9.00
N PHE A 106 10.56 0.02 7.84
CA PHE A 106 9.98 0.94 6.85
C PHE A 106 8.62 0.43 6.34
N ILE A 107 8.51 -0.85 5.99
CA ILE A 107 7.24 -1.45 5.54
C ILE A 107 6.16 -1.30 6.63
N CYS A 108 6.48 -1.59 7.89
CA CYS A 108 5.57 -1.42 9.02
C CYS A 108 5.10 0.03 9.18
N VAL A 109 6.02 1.00 9.14
CA VAL A 109 5.70 2.43 9.28
C VAL A 109 4.80 2.88 8.13
N THR A 110 5.13 2.54 6.89
CA THR A 110 4.31 2.92 5.72
C THR A 110 2.89 2.36 5.81
N PHE A 111 2.74 1.10 6.25
CA PHE A 111 1.42 0.50 6.44
C PHE A 111 0.63 1.17 7.57
N LEU A 112 1.29 1.50 8.68
CA LEU A 112 0.67 2.18 9.81
C LEU A 112 0.19 3.58 9.42
N VAL A 113 1.01 4.33 8.68
CA VAL A 113 0.64 5.65 8.14
C VAL A 113 -0.53 5.54 7.17
N MET A 114 -0.53 4.57 6.25
CA MET A 114 -1.67 4.33 5.36
C MET A 114 -2.94 4.03 6.15
N HIS A 115 -2.88 3.13 7.13
CA HIS A 115 -4.04 2.76 7.93
C HIS A 115 -4.61 3.95 8.70
N ILE A 116 -3.75 4.77 9.31
CA ILE A 116 -4.14 6.00 9.99
C ILE A 116 -4.81 6.97 9.00
N PHE A 117 -4.22 7.19 7.83
CA PHE A 117 -4.76 8.08 6.81
C PHE A 117 -6.15 7.62 6.33
N PHE A 118 -6.33 6.33 6.06
CA PHE A 118 -7.64 5.78 5.70
C PHE A 118 -8.66 5.90 6.82
N SER A 119 -8.27 5.61 8.07
CA SER A 119 -9.15 5.77 9.23
C SER A 119 -9.62 7.23 9.41
N PHE A 120 -8.73 8.21 9.21
CA PHE A 120 -9.11 9.62 9.27
C PHE A 120 -10.02 10.03 8.11
N ARG A 121 -9.74 9.54 6.89
CA ARG A 121 -10.56 9.84 5.73
C ARG A 121 -11.98 9.28 5.88
N ASP A 122 -12.11 8.05 6.38
CA ASP A 122 -13.41 7.42 6.61
C ASP A 122 -14.20 8.13 7.72
N ALA A 123 -13.52 8.57 8.80
CA ALA A 123 -14.16 9.38 9.85
C ALA A 123 -14.69 10.72 9.30
N LYS A 124 -13.91 11.40 8.45
CA LYS A 124 -14.33 12.65 7.82
C LYS A 124 -15.52 12.43 6.88
N PHE A 125 -15.48 11.38 6.06
CA PHE A 125 -16.57 11.04 5.14
C PHE A 125 -17.85 10.66 5.87
N SER A 126 -17.73 9.93 7.00
CA SER A 126 -18.87 9.61 7.85
C SER A 126 -19.50 10.86 8.49
N ASN A 127 -18.69 11.83 8.91
CA ASN A 127 -19.20 13.09 9.45
C ASN A 127 -19.90 13.94 8.38
N GLU A 128 -19.36 14.00 7.16
CA GLU A 128 -20.00 14.70 6.04
C GLU A 128 -21.34 14.07 5.63
N ILE A 129 -21.44 12.74 5.63
CA ILE A 129 -22.72 12.03 5.36
C ILE A 129 -23.73 12.31 6.47
N ASN A 130 -23.31 12.27 7.74
CA ASN A 130 -24.19 12.56 8.86
C ASN A 130 -24.68 14.02 8.84
N GLN A 131 -23.82 14.98 8.48
CA GLN A 131 -24.23 16.37 8.27
C GLN A 131 -25.24 16.50 7.12
N LYS A 132 -24.99 15.87 5.97
CA LYS A 132 -25.94 15.87 4.84
C LYS A 132 -27.27 15.20 5.17
N LEU A 133 -27.28 14.16 6.00
CA LEU A 133 -28.51 13.52 6.47
C LEU A 133 -29.30 14.42 7.44
N ALA A 134 -28.60 15.15 8.30
CA ALA A 134 -29.22 16.11 9.21
C ALA A 134 -29.84 17.29 8.42
N GLU A 135 -29.11 17.83 7.45
CA GLU A 135 -29.62 18.89 6.55
C GLU A 135 -30.82 18.45 5.72
N MET A 136 -30.85 17.19 5.24
CA MET A 136 -32.01 16.66 4.51
C MET A 136 -33.24 16.45 5.41
N ARG A 137 -33.05 15.99 6.66
CA ARG A 137 -34.17 15.89 7.63
C ARG A 137 -34.75 17.24 7.98
N GLU A 138 -33.93 18.26 8.19
CA GLU A 138 -34.42 19.62 8.49
C GLU A 138 -35.26 20.22 7.35
N ARG A 139 -34.95 19.85 6.09
CA ARG A 139 -35.72 20.27 4.91
C ARG A 139 -37.04 19.52 4.72
N GLU A 140 -37.21 18.32 5.29
CA GLU A 140 -38.47 17.58 5.24
C GLU A 140 -39.45 17.99 6.36
N THR A 141 -38.95 18.61 7.43
CA THR A 141 -39.76 19.14 8.55
C THR A 141 -40.22 20.60 8.39
N LYS A 142 -39.86 21.28 7.29
CA LYS A 142 -40.33 22.64 6.94
C LYS A 142 -41.27 22.58 5.75
#